data_AF-A0A4Y8S6L0-F1
#
_entry.id   AF-A0A4Y8S6L0-F1
#
_cell.length_a   1.000
_cell.length_b   1.000
_cell.length_c   1.000
_cell.angle_alpha   90.00
_cell.angle_beta   90.00
_cell.angle_gamma   90.00
#
_symmetry.space_group_name_H-M   'P 1'
#
loop_
_entity.id
_entity.type
_entity.pdbx_description
1 polymer ?
#
loop_
_entity_poly.entity_id
_entity_poly.type
_entity_poly.pdbx_seq_one_letter_code
_entity_poly.pdbx_strand_id
1 'polypeptide(L)' 'MKKQLFLFGMLCILGLSARAQQTYDGLNNNMGNIFRTSDAVSRSISPENFHGEKGKGGMATTGTGAAASRELGQT' A
#
# COMPACT_ATOMS: atom_id res chain seq x y z
N MET A 1 15.60 44.70 -2.01
CA MET A 1 15.97 43.60 -2.95
C MET A 1 16.71 42.44 -2.26
N LYS A 2 17.71 42.70 -1.40
CA LYS A 2 18.49 41.65 -0.71
C LYS A 2 17.65 40.67 0.15
N LYS A 3 16.65 41.17 0.89
CA LYS A 3 15.71 40.33 1.68
C LYS A 3 14.83 39.42 0.80
N GLN A 4 14.39 39.92 -0.36
CA GLN A 4 13.59 39.15 -1.32
C GLN A 4 14.42 38.02 -1.93
N LEU A 5 15.68 38.29 -2.27
CA LEU A 5 16.63 37.28 -2.76
C LEU A 5 16.93 36.20 -1.69
N PHE A 6 17.02 36.60 -0.42
CA PHE A 6 17.22 35.67 0.70
C PHE A 6 16.01 34.76 0.95
N LEU A 7 14.79 35.33 0.92
CA LEU A 7 13.53 34.59 1.01
C LEU A 7 13.36 33.59 -0.15
N PHE A 8 13.72 33.99 -1.37
CA PHE A 8 13.66 33.11 -2.54
C PHE A 8 14.67 31.96 -2.42
N GLY A 9 15.89 32.23 -1.95
CA GLY A 9 16.89 31.18 -1.66
C GLY A 9 16.41 30.18 -0.61
N MET A 10 15.77 30.66 0.47
CA MET A 10 15.23 29.79 1.52
C MET A 10 14.08 28.90 1.02
N LEU A 11 13.19 29.45 0.16
CA LEU A 11 12.09 28.72 -0.44
C LEU A 11 12.58 27.62 -1.41
N CYS A 12 13.63 27.90 -2.18
CA CYS A 12 14.26 26.90 -3.06
C CYS A 12 14.86 25.72 -2.27
N ILE A 13 15.54 26.00 -1.14
CA ILE A 13 16.14 24.95 -0.30
C ILE A 13 15.05 24.07 0.34
N LEU A 14 13.93 24.66 0.78
CA LEU A 14 12.77 23.91 1.31
C LEU A 14 12.15 22.98 0.25
N GLY A 15 12.10 23.40 -1.01
CA GLY A 15 11.59 22.59 -2.12
C GLY A 15 12.43 21.34 -2.42
N LEU A 16 13.76 21.40 -2.24
CA LEU A 16 14.65 20.25 -2.46
C LEU A 16 14.45 19.15 -1.38
N SER A 17 14.11 19.53 -0.15
CA SER A 17 13.89 18.58 0.95
C SER A 17 12.60 17.76 0.81
N ALA A 18 11.65 18.19 -0.04
CA ALA A 18 10.37 17.53 -0.27
C ALA A 18 10.46 16.21 -1.06
N ARG A 19 11.66 15.75 -1.42
CA ARG A 19 11.92 14.52 -2.17
C ARG A 19 12.64 13.44 -1.35
N ALA A 20 12.72 13.62 -0.02
CA ALA A 20 13.49 12.71 0.84
C ALA A 20 12.94 11.28 0.92
N GLN A 21 11.64 11.07 0.67
CA GLN A 21 11.06 9.72 0.66
C GLN A 21 11.23 9.09 -0.72
N GLN A 22 12.15 8.14 -0.84
CA GLN A 22 12.29 7.32 -2.05
C GLN A 22 11.12 6.34 -2.15
N THR A 23 10.52 6.24 -3.33
CA THR A 23 9.49 5.23 -3.63
C THR A 23 10.05 3.82 -3.40
N TYR A 24 9.21 2.92 -2.92
CA TYR A 24 9.55 1.51 -2.76
C TYR A 24 8.79 0.69 -3.78
N ASP A 25 9.50 -0.15 -4.54
CA ASP A 25 8.90 -1.01 -5.57
C ASP A 25 8.37 -2.34 -5.01
N GLY A 26 8.66 -2.66 -3.73
CA GLY A 26 8.25 -3.91 -3.10
C GLY A 26 9.20 -5.08 -3.38
N LEU A 27 10.37 -4.84 -4.00
CA LEU A 27 11.38 -5.85 -4.29
C LEU A 27 12.52 -5.80 -3.26
N ASN A 28 13.35 -6.85 -3.22
CA ASN A 28 14.51 -6.95 -2.31
C ASN A 28 14.15 -6.82 -0.82
N ASN A 29 13.03 -7.42 -0.41
CA ASN A 29 12.57 -7.44 0.98
C ASN A 29 13.57 -8.18 1.89
N ASN A 30 13.81 -7.63 3.07
CA ASN A 30 14.61 -8.18 4.16
C ASN A 30 14.13 -7.62 5.51
N MET A 31 14.70 -8.10 6.61
CA MET A 31 14.27 -7.69 7.96
C MET A 31 14.39 -6.19 8.23
N GLY A 32 15.33 -5.50 7.58
CA GLY A 32 15.51 -4.07 7.74
C GLY A 32 14.53 -3.20 6.95
N ASN A 33 13.74 -3.77 6.02
CA ASN A 33 12.84 -2.99 5.17
C ASN A 33 11.42 -3.55 5.03
N ILE A 34 11.06 -4.62 5.75
CA ILE A 34 9.74 -5.28 5.67
C ILE A 34 8.55 -4.37 6.05
N PHE A 35 8.81 -3.28 6.76
CA PHE A 35 7.78 -2.29 7.15
C PHE A 35 7.40 -1.32 6.01
N ARG A 36 8.18 -1.27 4.92
CA ARG A 36 7.93 -0.33 3.82
C ARG A 36 6.78 -0.85 2.96
N THR A 37 5.87 0.03 2.61
CA THR A 37 4.79 -0.25 1.64
C THR A 37 5.20 0.23 0.25
N SER A 38 4.72 -0.48 -0.77
CA SER A 38 4.85 -0.08 -2.17
C SER A 38 3.47 0.22 -2.77
N ASP A 39 3.44 0.77 -3.98
CA ASP A 39 2.20 1.00 -4.75
C ASP A 39 1.64 -0.31 -5.37
N ALA A 40 2.10 -1.47 -4.91
CA ALA A 40 1.64 -2.77 -5.41
C ALA A 40 0.19 -3.07 -5.02
N VAL A 41 -0.52 -3.77 -5.90
CA VAL A 41 -1.91 -4.20 -5.66
C VAL A 41 -1.92 -5.65 -5.19
N SER A 42 -2.23 -5.87 -3.90
CA SER A 42 -2.41 -7.20 -3.33
C SER A 42 -3.72 -7.85 -3.78
N ARG A 43 -3.67 -9.13 -4.14
CA ARG A 43 -4.82 -9.97 -4.54
C ARG A 43 -4.78 -11.28 -3.76
N SER A 44 -5.93 -11.77 -3.32
CA SER A 44 -6.03 -13.04 -2.57
C SER A 44 -6.79 -14.09 -3.38
N ILE A 45 -6.07 -15.01 -4.02
CA ILE A 45 -6.67 -16.07 -4.83
C ILE A 45 -6.94 -17.29 -3.95
N SER A 46 -8.21 -17.70 -3.90
CA SER A 46 -8.68 -18.83 -3.10
C SER A 46 -9.83 -19.55 -3.80
N PRO A 47 -10.28 -20.73 -3.34
CA PRO A 47 -11.42 -21.45 -3.93
C PRO A 47 -12.72 -20.65 -4.00
N GLU A 48 -12.88 -19.63 -3.15
CA GLU A 48 -14.03 -18.71 -3.16
C GLU A 48 -13.74 -17.38 -3.88
N ASN A 49 -12.49 -17.14 -4.32
CA ASN A 49 -12.06 -15.90 -4.97
C ASN A 49 -11.03 -16.16 -6.09
N PHE A 50 -11.43 -16.89 -7.14
CA PHE A 50 -10.53 -17.28 -8.23
C PHE A 50 -9.84 -16.10 -8.93
N HIS A 51 -10.49 -14.94 -8.99
CA HIS A 51 -9.96 -13.74 -9.64
C HIS A 51 -9.22 -12.82 -8.67
N GLY A 52 -9.14 -13.18 -7.38
CA GLY A 52 -8.46 -12.38 -6.37
C GLY A 52 -9.06 -11.00 -6.13
N GLU A 53 -10.36 -10.82 -6.40
CA GLU A 53 -11.06 -9.54 -6.27
C GLU A 53 -11.00 -8.99 -4.84
N LYS A 54 -11.01 -7.67 -4.73
CA LYS A 54 -10.93 -6.99 -3.43
C LYS A 54 -12.18 -7.32 -2.60
N GLY A 55 -11.97 -7.73 -1.35
CA GLY A 55 -13.06 -8.04 -0.41
C GLY A 55 -13.77 -9.37 -0.66
N LYS A 56 -13.35 -10.16 -1.65
CA LYS A 56 -13.94 -11.47 -1.97
C LYS A 56 -13.26 -12.65 -1.25
N GLY A 57 -12.17 -12.42 -0.54
CA GLY A 57 -11.55 -13.46 0.31
C GLY A 57 -12.43 -13.80 1.51
N GLY A 58 -12.47 -15.07 1.90
CA GLY A 58 -13.24 -15.50 3.06
C GLY A 58 -14.75 -15.52 2.84
N MET A 59 -15.21 -15.60 1.59
CA MET A 59 -16.62 -15.76 1.20
C MET A 59 -17.02 -17.23 0.94
N ALA A 60 -16.34 -18.18 1.57
CA ALA A 60 -16.66 -19.60 1.35
C ALA A 60 -18.10 -19.89 1.83
N THR A 61 -18.94 -20.43 0.95
CA THR A 61 -20.30 -20.87 1.28
C THR A 61 -20.39 -22.37 1.55
N THR A 62 -19.33 -23.11 1.20
CA THR A 62 -19.24 -24.57 1.35
C THR A 62 -17.87 -25.00 1.86
N GLY A 63 -17.75 -26.25 2.28
CA GLY A 63 -16.48 -26.82 2.74
C GLY A 63 -16.07 -26.32 4.14
N THR A 64 -14.80 -26.51 4.47
CA THR A 64 -14.27 -26.22 5.82
C THR A 64 -14.31 -24.75 6.20
N GLY A 65 -14.27 -23.84 5.22
CA GLY A 65 -14.35 -22.40 5.45
C GLY A 65 -15.77 -21.88 5.74
N ALA A 66 -16.83 -22.62 5.38
CA ALA A 66 -18.20 -22.11 5.37
C ALA A 66 -18.67 -21.53 6.71
N ALA A 67 -18.40 -22.23 7.82
CA ALA A 67 -18.86 -21.80 9.13
C ALA A 67 -18.17 -20.52 9.63
N ALA A 68 -16.87 -20.36 9.32
CA ALA A 68 -16.07 -19.19 9.68
C ALA A 68 -16.38 -17.98 8.77
N SER A 69 -16.74 -18.26 7.52
CA SER A 69 -17.05 -17.28 6.47
C SER A 69 -18.51 -16.83 6.42
N ARG A 70 -19.39 -17.40 7.25
CA ARG A 70 -20.85 -17.21 7.13
C ARG A 70 -21.33 -15.75 7.14
N GLU A 71 -20.60 -14.84 7.80
CA GLU A 71 -20.93 -13.41 7.90
C GLU A 71 -19.97 -12.52 7.09
N LEU A 72 -19.11 -13.10 6.25
CA LEU A 72 -18.06 -12.37 5.54
C LEU A 72 -18.41 -12.18 4.06
N GLY A 73 -18.22 -10.95 3.56
CA GLY A 73 -18.30 -10.59 2.14
C GLY A 73 -19.67 -10.75 1.46
N GLN A 74 -20.72 -11.11 2.20
CA GLN A 74 -22.10 -11.12 1.73
C GLN A 74 -22.69 -9.70 1.84
N THR A 75 -22.57 -8.93 0.75
CA THR A 75 -23.18 -7.59 0.60
C THR A 75 -24.14 -7.57 -0.57
#